data_AF-A0AAW4BLR9-F1
#
_entry.id   AF-A0AAW4BLR9-F1
#
_cell.length_a   1.000
_cell.length_b   1.000
_cell.length_c   1.000
_cell.angle_alpha   90.00
_cell.angle_beta   90.00
_cell.angle_gamma   90.00
#
_symmetry.space_group_name_H-M   'P 1'
#
loop_
_entity.id
_entity.type
_entity.pdbx_description
1 polymer ?
#
loop_
_entity_poly.entity_id
_entity_poly.type
_entity_poly.pdbx_seq_one_letter_code
_entity_poly.pdbx_strand_id
1 'polypeptide(L)'
;KDLLQGVAMGHRDDDTIQSLANRLTRLSKQLDKRGLNELEKLTGKPLPQVARDLLTALDPDAINQRALANAKAAGITRNEESLTDSERQSAKEQLIDQACQTFDNPATREGIESARRQREQLIDHINLDTVTYSGYSSQAADNAAKVIQSFKDFIEQHKDDIQALSFFYQQPYQRRGLTFA
;
A
#
# COMPACT_ATOMS: atom_id res chain seq x y z
N LYS A 1 -5.56 6.11 -1.15
CA LYS A 1 -6.90 6.57 -1.59
C LYS A 1 -7.93 6.40 -0.47
N ASP A 2 -8.07 5.20 0.07
CA ASP A 2 -9.13 4.91 1.06
C ASP A 2 -9.00 5.70 2.36
N LEU A 3 -7.76 5.96 2.83
CA LEU A 3 -7.52 6.72 4.06
C LEU A 3 -7.98 8.19 3.95
N LEU A 4 -7.57 8.90 2.89
CA LEU A 4 -7.96 10.30 2.66
C LEU A 4 -9.46 10.43 2.42
N GLN A 5 -10.05 9.45 1.73
CA GLN A 5 -11.50 9.42 1.50
C GLN A 5 -12.25 9.15 2.80
N GLY A 6 -11.76 8.24 3.66
CA GLY A 6 -12.34 7.96 4.96
C GLY A 6 -12.34 9.19 5.87
N VAL A 7 -11.22 9.92 5.95
CA VAL A 7 -11.10 11.16 6.74
C VAL A 7 -12.06 12.24 6.26
N ALA A 8 -12.25 12.36 4.94
CA ALA A 8 -13.23 13.27 4.36
C ALA A 8 -14.69 12.85 4.59
N MET A 9 -14.95 11.55 4.76
CA MET A 9 -16.27 11.00 5.11
C MET A 9 -16.54 11.04 6.63
N GLY A 10 -15.59 11.50 7.44
CA GLY A 10 -15.75 11.63 8.90
C GLY A 10 -15.12 10.51 9.73
N HIS A 11 -14.42 9.55 9.11
CA HIS A 11 -13.61 8.57 9.85
C HIS A 11 -12.31 9.23 10.33
N ARG A 12 -12.37 9.82 11.54
CA ARG A 12 -11.30 10.65 12.13
C ARG A 12 -10.88 10.14 13.51
N ASP A 13 -10.78 8.83 13.68
CA ASP A 13 -10.21 8.21 14.88
C ASP A 13 -8.69 8.45 14.98
N ASP A 14 -8.15 8.33 16.19
CA ASP A 14 -6.75 8.64 16.51
C ASP A 14 -5.75 7.89 15.61
N ASP A 15 -5.97 6.59 15.41
CA ASP A 15 -5.11 5.74 14.59
C ASP A 15 -5.14 6.19 13.12
N THR A 16 -6.32 6.54 12.61
CA THR A 16 -6.49 7.08 11.26
C THR A 16 -5.76 8.41 11.09
N ILE A 17 -5.90 9.35 12.04
CA ILE A 17 -5.23 10.65 12.01
C ILE A 17 -3.71 10.50 12.10
N GLN A 18 -3.21 9.67 13.03
CA GLN A 18 -1.79 9.40 13.18
C GLN A 18 -1.20 8.72 11.94
N SER A 19 -1.90 7.75 11.37
CA SER A 19 -1.52 7.07 10.13
C SER A 19 -1.46 8.04 8.95
N LEU A 20 -2.44 8.94 8.83
CA LEU A 20 -2.45 9.97 7.79
C LEU A 20 -1.28 10.93 7.95
N ALA A 21 -1.06 11.47 9.15
CA ALA A 21 0.03 12.39 9.43
C ALA A 21 1.39 11.78 9.06
N ASN A 22 1.66 10.54 9.49
CA ASN A 22 2.89 9.83 9.17
C ASN A 22 3.08 9.62 7.66
N ARG A 23 2.01 9.30 6.93
CA ARG A 23 2.04 9.16 5.46
C ARG A 23 2.34 10.49 4.77
N LEU A 24 1.74 11.59 5.22
CA LEU A 24 2.00 12.92 4.68
C LEU A 24 3.41 13.41 4.99
N THR A 25 3.94 13.15 6.20
CA THR A 25 5.34 13.43 6.54
C THR A 25 6.29 12.67 5.61
N ARG A 26 6.03 11.38 5.36
CA ARG A 26 6.85 10.59 4.41
C ARG A 26 6.75 11.13 2.99
N LEU A 27 5.54 11.41 2.51
CA LEU A 27 5.32 12.00 1.18
C LEU A 27 6.07 13.32 1.03
N SER A 28 6.05 14.18 2.04
CA SER A 28 6.76 15.46 2.01
C SER A 28 8.28 15.32 1.83
N LYS A 29 8.88 14.26 2.37
CA LYS A 29 10.31 13.95 2.20
C LYS A 29 10.63 13.35 0.82
N GLN A 30 9.64 12.74 0.18
CA GLN A 30 9.79 12.12 -1.13
C GLN A 30 9.58 13.11 -2.26
N LEU A 31 8.84 14.21 -2.04
CA LEU A 31 8.58 15.21 -3.08
C LEU A 31 9.72 16.20 -3.24
N ASP A 32 9.92 16.64 -4.48
CA ASP A 32 10.81 17.74 -4.82
C ASP A 32 10.11 19.09 -4.60
N LYS A 33 10.87 20.20 -4.68
CA LYS A 33 10.35 21.55 -4.43
C LYS A 33 9.14 21.90 -5.31
N ARG A 34 9.10 21.43 -6.57
CA ARG A 34 7.96 21.69 -7.46
C ARG A 34 6.72 20.97 -6.97
N GLY A 35 6.82 19.67 -6.69
CA GLY A 35 5.71 18.89 -6.14
C GLY A 35 5.18 19.43 -4.80
N LEU A 36 6.07 19.87 -3.92
CA LEU A 36 5.68 20.51 -2.66
C LEU A 36 4.92 21.82 -2.88
N ASN A 37 5.39 22.68 -3.79
CA ASN A 37 4.73 23.95 -4.10
C ASN A 37 3.35 23.75 -4.76
N GLU A 38 3.20 22.75 -5.63
CA GLU A 38 1.90 22.43 -6.22
C GLU A 38 0.90 21.95 -5.18
N LEU A 39 1.33 21.09 -4.25
CA LEU A 39 0.46 20.67 -3.15
C LEU A 39 0.13 21.82 -2.20
N GLU A 40 1.08 22.71 -1.91
CA GLU A 40 0.85 23.88 -1.06
C GLU A 40 -0.25 24.81 -1.59
N LYS A 41 -0.33 24.98 -2.92
CA LYS A 41 -1.44 25.75 -3.55
C LYS A 41 -2.80 25.11 -3.30
N LEU A 42 -2.87 23.77 -3.20
CA LEU A 42 -4.12 23.05 -2.95
C LEU A 42 -4.47 23.00 -1.46
N THR A 43 -3.47 22.80 -0.60
CA THR A 43 -3.66 22.68 0.84
C THR A 43 -3.76 24.03 1.55
N GLY A 44 -3.30 25.12 0.92
CA GLY A 44 -3.19 26.46 1.50
C GLY A 44 -2.06 26.62 2.53
N LYS A 45 -1.32 25.54 2.79
CA LYS A 45 -0.21 25.46 3.76
C LYS A 45 0.82 24.43 3.28
N PRO A 46 2.11 24.55 3.63
CA PRO A 46 3.11 23.54 3.31
C PRO A 46 2.69 22.15 3.80
N LEU A 47 2.90 21.12 2.98
CA LEU A 47 2.55 19.74 3.33
C LEU A 47 3.14 19.25 4.68
N PRO A 48 4.39 19.60 5.05
CA PRO A 48 4.92 19.31 6.38
C PRO A 48 4.11 19.95 7.52
N GLN A 49 3.58 21.16 7.30
CA GLN A 49 2.74 21.83 8.28
C GLN A 49 1.38 21.14 8.41
N VAL A 50 0.78 20.70 7.29
CA VAL A 50 -0.47 19.92 7.33
C VAL A 50 -0.29 18.63 8.15
N ALA A 51 0.82 17.92 7.95
CA ALA A 51 1.15 16.73 8.75
C ALA A 51 1.35 17.06 10.23
N ARG A 52 1.97 18.21 10.54
CA ARG A 52 2.19 18.68 11.90
C ARG A 52 0.88 19.08 12.59
N ASP A 53 -0.02 19.74 11.89
CA ASP A 53 -1.33 20.15 12.40
C ASP A 53 -2.14 18.90 12.82
N LEU A 54 -2.08 17.82 12.04
CA LEU A 54 -2.72 16.53 12.39
C LEU A 54 -2.12 15.89 13.65
N LEU A 55 -0.80 15.92 13.83
CA LEU A 55 -0.16 15.39 15.05
C LEU A 55 -0.47 16.27 16.26
N THR A 56 -0.48 17.58 16.07
CA THR A 56 -0.80 18.56 17.14
C THR A 56 -2.24 18.39 17.62
N ALA A 57 -3.16 17.98 16.74
CA ALA A 57 -4.54 17.68 17.14
C ALA A 57 -4.67 16.49 18.10
N LEU A 58 -3.66 15.62 18.17
CA LEU A 58 -3.59 14.48 19.09
C LEU A 58 -2.70 14.74 20.31
N ASP A 59 -2.06 15.91 20.39
CA ASP A 59 -1.14 16.27 21.48
C ASP A 59 -1.94 16.67 22.75
N PRO A 60 -1.75 15.97 23.89
CA PRO A 60 -2.42 16.30 25.14
C PRO A 60 -2.24 17.76 25.57
N ASP A 61 -1.07 18.36 25.33
CA ASP A 61 -0.78 19.73 25.72
C ASP A 61 -1.59 20.72 24.87
N ALA A 62 -1.67 20.48 23.56
CA ALA A 62 -2.48 21.29 22.65
C ALA A 62 -3.98 21.15 22.95
N ILE A 63 -4.44 19.93 23.28
CA ILE A 63 -5.82 19.67 23.68
C ILE A 63 -6.17 20.42 24.96
N ASN A 64 -5.31 20.37 25.99
CA ASN A 64 -5.51 21.10 27.23
C ASN A 64 -5.56 22.61 27.00
N GLN A 65 -4.63 23.16 26.21
CA GLN A 65 -4.63 24.59 25.86
C GLN A 65 -5.93 25.01 25.15
N ARG A 66 -6.40 24.20 24.19
CA ARG A 66 -7.67 24.46 23.49
C ARG A 66 -8.86 24.36 24.44
N ALA A 67 -8.89 23.38 25.32
CA ALA A 67 -9.95 23.21 26.31
C ALA A 67 -10.02 24.40 27.30
N LEU A 68 -8.87 24.89 27.78
CA LEU A 68 -8.79 26.09 28.61
C LEU A 68 -9.27 27.33 27.87
N ALA A 69 -8.90 27.48 26.60
CA ALA A 69 -9.36 28.59 25.76
C ALA A 69 -10.90 28.57 25.58
N ASN A 70 -11.47 27.38 25.35
CA ASN A 70 -12.91 27.19 25.24
C ASN A 70 -13.63 27.51 26.56
N ALA A 71 -13.12 27.04 27.69
CA ALA A 71 -13.68 27.34 29.01
C ALA A 71 -13.65 28.85 29.30
N LYS A 72 -12.52 29.51 29.00
CA LYS A 72 -12.38 30.96 29.14
C LYS A 72 -13.35 31.73 28.24
N ALA A 73 -13.56 31.29 27.01
CA ALA A 73 -14.53 31.90 26.08
C ALA A 73 -15.98 31.74 26.58
N ALA A 74 -16.28 30.66 27.30
CA ALA A 74 -17.56 30.43 27.97
C ALA A 74 -17.70 31.16 29.33
N GLY A 75 -16.68 31.93 29.75
CA GLY A 75 -16.66 32.62 31.04
C GLY A 75 -16.42 31.70 32.25
N ILE A 76 -15.98 30.46 32.03
CA ILE A 76 -15.71 29.47 33.06
C ILE A 76 -14.21 29.53 33.40
N THR A 77 -13.88 29.68 34.68
CA THR A 77 -12.48 29.63 35.13
C THR A 77 -12.06 28.18 35.33
N ARG A 78 -11.14 27.71 34.49
CA ARG A 78 -10.51 26.39 34.59
C ARG A 78 -8.98 26.53 34.60
N ASN A 79 -8.32 25.57 35.22
CA ASN A 79 -6.91 25.24 35.07
C ASN A 79 -6.76 23.78 34.60
N GLU A 80 -5.54 23.34 34.29
CA GLU A 80 -5.28 22.00 33.72
C GLU A 80 -5.80 20.85 34.59
N GLU A 81 -5.72 21.00 35.92
CA GLU A 81 -6.20 20.01 36.89
C GLU A 81 -7.73 19.94 36.98
N SER A 82 -8.41 21.07 36.78
CA SER A 82 -9.86 21.19 36.85
C SER A 82 -10.60 20.87 35.54
N LEU A 83 -9.87 20.64 34.44
CA LEU A 83 -10.46 20.28 33.16
C LEU A 83 -11.13 18.92 33.25
N THR A 84 -12.37 18.85 32.76
CA THR A 84 -13.10 17.60 32.63
C THR A 84 -12.70 16.85 31.37
N ASP A 85 -12.85 15.53 31.37
CA ASP A 85 -12.57 14.71 30.19
C ASP A 85 -13.47 15.08 29.01
N SER A 86 -14.71 15.52 29.27
CA SER A 86 -15.62 16.01 28.24
C SER A 86 -15.11 17.30 27.57
N GLU A 87 -14.50 18.22 28.33
CA GLU A 87 -13.93 19.47 27.79
C GLU A 87 -12.69 19.15 26.94
N ARG A 88 -11.85 18.21 27.37
CA ARG A 88 -10.70 17.73 26.58
C ARG A 88 -11.15 17.03 25.30
N GLN A 89 -12.16 16.17 25.39
CA GLN A 89 -12.69 15.45 24.23
C GLN A 89 -13.27 16.42 23.18
N SER A 90 -14.08 17.39 23.61
CA SER A 90 -14.61 18.41 22.69
C SER A 90 -13.50 19.27 22.07
N ALA A 91 -12.48 19.65 22.85
CA ALA A 91 -11.34 20.40 22.33
C ALA A 91 -10.54 19.61 21.30
N LYS A 92 -10.33 18.30 21.55
CA LYS A 92 -9.69 17.38 20.61
C LYS A 92 -10.45 17.26 19.30
N GLU A 93 -11.77 17.04 19.36
CA GLU A 93 -12.63 16.98 18.17
C GLU A 93 -12.53 18.25 17.32
N GLN A 94 -12.54 19.43 17.96
CA GLN A 94 -12.35 20.70 17.26
C GLN A 94 -10.99 20.81 16.57
N LEU A 95 -9.91 20.37 17.23
CA LEU A 95 -8.56 20.39 16.64
C LEU A 95 -8.46 19.43 15.45
N ILE A 96 -9.03 18.23 15.58
CA ILE A 96 -9.08 17.23 14.52
C ILE A 96 -9.87 17.78 13.33
N ASP A 97 -11.04 18.38 13.58
CA ASP A 97 -11.87 18.97 12.53
C ASP A 97 -11.16 20.11 11.80
N GLN A 98 -10.48 20.97 12.55
CA GLN A 98 -9.68 22.05 11.98
C GLN A 98 -8.51 21.52 11.14
N ALA A 99 -7.80 20.50 11.61
CA ALA A 99 -6.68 19.89 10.89
C ALA A 99 -7.16 19.15 9.62
N CYS A 100 -8.35 18.55 9.67
CA CYS A 100 -8.90 17.78 8.55
C CYS A 100 -9.60 18.63 7.49
N GLN A 101 -9.95 19.89 7.78
CA GLN A 101 -10.69 20.78 6.88
C GLN A 101 -10.06 20.90 5.48
N THR A 102 -8.72 20.90 5.42
CA THR A 102 -7.97 20.94 4.15
C THR A 102 -8.29 19.77 3.22
N PHE A 103 -8.71 18.62 3.76
CA PHE A 103 -9.05 17.42 2.98
C PHE A 103 -10.50 17.39 2.53
N ASP A 104 -11.36 18.31 2.94
CA ASP A 104 -12.74 18.38 2.47
C ASP A 104 -12.79 18.72 0.97
N ASN A 105 -11.80 19.51 0.49
CA ASN A 105 -11.60 19.79 -0.92
C ASN A 105 -11.15 18.53 -1.70
N PRO A 106 -11.96 18.05 -2.67
CA PRO A 106 -11.59 16.89 -3.49
C PRO A 106 -10.29 17.08 -4.27
N ALA A 107 -10.00 18.29 -4.75
CA ALA A 107 -8.79 18.58 -5.52
C ALA A 107 -7.53 18.34 -4.70
N THR A 108 -7.57 18.66 -3.40
CA THR A 108 -6.45 18.42 -2.48
C THR A 108 -6.22 16.92 -2.30
N ARG A 109 -7.29 16.13 -2.11
CA ARG A 109 -7.20 14.67 -1.99
C ARG A 109 -6.62 14.04 -3.25
N GLU A 110 -7.10 14.47 -4.42
CA GLU A 110 -6.63 13.98 -5.71
C GLU A 110 -5.16 14.38 -5.98
N GLY A 111 -4.78 15.61 -5.67
CA GLY A 111 -3.40 16.08 -5.78
C GLY A 111 -2.43 15.24 -4.94
N ILE A 112 -2.77 14.98 -3.68
CA ILE A 112 -1.95 14.14 -2.78
C ILE A 112 -1.85 12.70 -3.30
N GLU A 113 -2.95 12.10 -3.76
CA GLU A 113 -2.93 10.75 -4.32
C GLU A 113 -2.14 10.68 -5.63
N SER A 114 -2.24 11.68 -6.49
CA SER A 114 -1.48 11.77 -7.73
C SER A 114 0.03 11.89 -7.46
N ALA A 115 0.41 12.79 -6.56
CA ALA A 115 1.80 12.98 -6.13
C ALA A 115 2.40 11.69 -5.53
N ARG A 116 1.62 10.96 -4.73
CA ARG A 116 2.00 9.64 -4.23
C ARG A 116 2.19 8.64 -5.37
N ARG A 117 1.21 8.51 -6.27
CA ARG A 117 1.25 7.55 -7.39
C ARG A 117 2.47 7.75 -8.29
N GLN A 118 2.79 9.00 -8.61
CA GLN A 118 3.96 9.34 -9.42
C GLN A 118 5.28 8.90 -8.79
N ARG A 119 5.35 8.81 -7.45
CA ARG A 119 6.55 8.39 -6.71
C ARG A 119 6.60 6.88 -6.46
N GLU A 120 5.46 6.21 -6.35
CA GLU A 120 5.38 4.75 -6.22
C GLU A 120 5.56 4.03 -7.57
N GLN A 121 5.32 4.71 -8.70
CA GLN A 121 5.67 4.21 -10.03
C GLN A 121 7.15 4.44 -10.31
N LEU A 122 7.98 3.50 -9.88
CA LEU A 122 9.40 3.45 -10.25
C LEU A 122 9.50 2.74 -11.62
N ILE A 123 9.58 3.50 -12.70
CA ILE A 123 9.85 2.94 -14.03
C ILE A 123 11.33 2.54 -14.05
N ASP A 124 11.61 1.23 -14.08
CA ASP A 124 12.96 0.73 -14.31
C ASP A 124 13.38 1.06 -15.75
N HIS A 125 14.27 2.04 -15.87
CA HIS A 125 14.86 2.49 -17.12
C HIS A 125 16.30 1.95 -17.27
N ILE A 126 16.79 1.19 -16.29
CA ILE A 126 18.15 0.66 -16.23
C ILE A 126 18.17 -0.75 -16.82
N ASN A 127 17.19 -1.58 -16.46
CA ASN A 127 17.05 -2.95 -16.97
C ASN A 127 15.93 -3.03 -18.00
N LEU A 128 16.05 -2.27 -19.08
CA LEU A 128 15.12 -2.41 -20.20
C LEU A 128 15.38 -3.74 -20.89
N ASP A 129 14.37 -4.63 -20.90
CA ASP A 129 14.42 -5.86 -21.66
C ASP A 129 14.65 -5.55 -23.14
N THR A 130 15.62 -6.24 -23.74
CA THR A 130 15.90 -6.12 -25.18
C THR A 130 15.47 -7.40 -25.88
N VAL A 131 14.85 -7.25 -27.06
CA VAL A 131 14.49 -8.39 -27.91
C VAL A 131 15.77 -9.05 -28.39
N THR A 132 16.13 -10.19 -27.80
CA THR A 132 17.36 -10.92 -28.13
C THR A 132 17.28 -11.64 -29.49
N TYR A 133 16.07 -11.97 -29.94
CA TYR A 133 15.82 -12.59 -31.24
C TYR A 133 14.37 -12.35 -31.69
N SER A 134 14.19 -11.96 -32.96
CA SER A 134 12.90 -11.90 -33.63
C SER A 134 13.09 -12.29 -35.10
N GLY A 135 12.76 -13.54 -35.43
CA GLY A 135 12.92 -14.10 -36.77
C GLY A 135 12.45 -15.56 -36.86
N TYR A 136 12.35 -16.08 -38.08
CA TYR A 136 12.10 -17.51 -38.31
C TYR A 136 13.38 -18.31 -38.00
N SER A 137 13.32 -19.21 -37.02
CA SER A 137 14.44 -20.11 -36.71
C SER A 137 14.51 -21.21 -37.77
N SER A 138 15.52 -21.15 -38.65
CA SER A 138 15.83 -22.22 -39.61
C SER A 138 16.15 -23.56 -38.91
N GLN A 139 16.55 -23.50 -37.63
CA GLN A 139 16.83 -24.64 -36.77
C GLN A 139 15.59 -25.19 -36.06
N ALA A 140 14.42 -24.56 -36.20
CA ALA A 140 13.19 -25.04 -35.55
C ALA A 140 12.80 -26.43 -36.03
N ALA A 141 12.93 -26.71 -37.34
CA ALA A 141 12.65 -28.02 -37.92
C ALA A 141 13.64 -29.08 -37.41
N ASP A 142 14.94 -28.75 -37.39
CA ASP A 142 15.98 -29.68 -36.90
C ASP A 142 15.84 -29.95 -35.40
N ASN A 143 15.50 -28.94 -34.60
CA ASN A 143 15.27 -29.10 -33.17
C ASN A 143 13.99 -29.92 -32.91
N ALA A 144 12.92 -29.70 -33.66
CA ALA A 144 11.72 -30.51 -33.58
C ALA A 144 12.01 -31.97 -33.96
N ALA A 145 12.78 -32.22 -35.03
CA ALA A 145 13.19 -33.55 -35.43
C ALA A 145 14.04 -34.25 -34.36
N LYS A 146 14.98 -33.53 -33.73
CA LYS A 146 15.79 -34.04 -32.61
C LYS A 146 14.94 -34.40 -31.39
N VAL A 147 13.97 -33.56 -31.02
CA VAL A 147 13.04 -33.83 -29.91
C VAL A 147 12.18 -35.06 -30.19
N ILE A 148 11.68 -35.20 -31.42
CA ILE A 148 10.91 -36.38 -31.81
C ILE A 148 11.78 -37.65 -31.74
N GLN A 149 13.03 -37.57 -32.21
CA GLN A 149 13.93 -38.71 -32.19
C GLN A 149 14.30 -39.12 -30.76
N SER A 150 14.68 -38.16 -29.90
CA SER A 150 15.01 -38.46 -28.50
C SER A 150 13.83 -39.07 -27.74
N PHE A 151 12.61 -38.61 -28.04
CA PHE A 151 11.42 -39.18 -27.45
C PHE A 151 11.15 -40.60 -27.95
N LYS A 152 11.33 -40.89 -29.24
CA LYS A 152 11.21 -42.26 -29.77
C LYS A 152 12.22 -43.20 -29.14
N ASP A 153 13.48 -42.77 -29.06
CA ASP A 153 14.56 -43.57 -28.48
C ASP A 153 14.28 -43.87 -27.00
N PHE A 154 13.78 -42.88 -26.25
CA PHE A 154 13.35 -43.06 -24.87
C PHE A 154 12.23 -44.10 -24.73
N ILE A 155 11.20 -44.02 -25.57
CA ILE A 155 10.08 -44.98 -25.54
C ILE A 155 10.54 -46.38 -25.88
N GLU A 156 11.44 -46.56 -26.86
CA GLU A 156 11.94 -47.88 -27.23
C GLU A 156 12.84 -48.46 -26.12
N GLN A 157 13.73 -47.65 -25.56
CA GLN A 157 14.64 -48.06 -24.48
C GLN A 157 13.89 -48.47 -23.21
N HIS A 158 12.79 -47.79 -22.87
CA HIS A 158 12.02 -48.03 -21.65
C HIS A 158 10.70 -48.76 -21.89
N LYS A 159 10.54 -49.39 -23.05
CA LYS A 159 9.28 -50.04 -23.45
C LYS A 159 8.82 -51.10 -22.46
N ASP A 160 9.74 -51.94 -22.00
CA ASP A 160 9.44 -53.02 -21.06
C ASP A 160 9.09 -52.48 -19.67
N ASP A 161 9.78 -51.42 -19.22
CA ASP A 161 9.49 -50.73 -17.97
C ASP A 161 8.10 -50.08 -18.00
N ILE A 162 7.77 -49.40 -19.10
CA ILE A 162 6.46 -48.77 -19.31
C ILE A 162 5.36 -49.84 -19.34
N GLN A 163 5.60 -50.99 -19.99
CA GLN A 163 4.67 -52.12 -19.99
C GLN A 163 4.49 -52.75 -18.61
N ALA A 164 5.59 -52.93 -17.86
CA ALA A 164 5.54 -53.45 -16.49
C ALA A 164 4.76 -52.51 -15.55
N LEU A 165 4.99 -51.20 -15.65
CA LEU A 165 4.23 -50.19 -14.91
C LEU A 165 2.75 -50.21 -15.32
N SER A 166 2.45 -50.28 -16.61
CA SER A 166 1.07 -50.37 -17.11
C SER A 166 0.36 -51.61 -16.56
N PHE A 167 1.00 -52.79 -16.60
CA PHE A 167 0.46 -54.02 -16.02
C PHE A 167 0.24 -53.90 -14.51
N PHE A 168 1.21 -53.35 -13.78
CA PHE A 168 1.12 -53.15 -12.34
C PHE A 168 -0.03 -52.20 -11.95
N TYR A 169 -0.19 -51.09 -12.67
CA TYR A 169 -1.25 -50.11 -12.40
C TYR A 169 -2.64 -50.56 -12.91
N GLN A 170 -2.72 -51.49 -13.86
CA GLN A 170 -3.98 -52.13 -14.26
C GLN A 170 -4.57 -53.02 -13.15
N GLN A 171 -3.79 -53.43 -12.15
CA GLN A 171 -4.30 -54.22 -11.03
C GLN A 171 -5.07 -53.37 -10.01
N PRO A 172 -6.12 -53.92 -9.35
CA PRO A 172 -6.79 -53.27 -8.23
C PRO A 172 -5.80 -52.88 -7.14
N TYR A 173 -5.99 -51.69 -6.53
CA TYR A 173 -5.03 -51.08 -5.60
C TYR A 173 -4.53 -52.03 -4.50
N GLN A 174 -5.41 -52.91 -4.01
CA GLN A 174 -5.10 -53.90 -2.97
C GLN A 174 -4.07 -54.97 -3.37
N ARG A 175 -3.84 -55.20 -4.68
CA ARG A 175 -2.88 -56.18 -5.21
C ARG A 175 -1.54 -55.56 -5.63
N ARG A 176 -1.37 -54.25 -5.46
CA ARG A 176 -0.14 -53.51 -5.84
C ARG A 176 0.99 -53.59 -4.80
N GLY A 177 0.89 -54.45 -3.78
CA GLY A 177 1.95 -54.60 -2.79
C GLY A 177 3.14 -55.37 -3.37
N LEU A 178 4.24 -54.68 -3.66
CA LEU A 178 5.52 -55.33 -3.98
C LEU A 178 6.18 -55.74 -2.66
N THR A 179 6.34 -57.05 -2.43
CA THR A 179 7.22 -57.56 -1.37
C THR A 179 8.55 -57.92 -2.01
N PHE A 180 9.59 -57.15 -1.68
CA PHE A 180 10.96 -57.48 -2.06
C PHE A 180 11.47 -58.57 -1.11
N ALA A 181 11.96 -59.68 -1.66
CA ALA A 181 12.63 -60.74 -0.93
C ALA A 181 14.11 -60.40 -0.73
#